data_AF-A0A1R2B451-F1
#
_entry.id   AF-A0A1R2B451-F1
#
_cell.length_a   1.000
_cell.length_b   1.000
_cell.length_c   1.000
_cell.angle_alpha   90.00
_cell.angle_beta   90.00
_cell.angle_gamma   90.00
#
_symmetry.space_group_name_H-M   'P 1'
#
loop_
_entity.id
_entity.type
_entity.pdbx_description
1 polymer ?
#
loop_
_entity_poly.entity_id
_entity_poly.type
_entity_poly.pdbx_seq_one_letter_code
_entity_poly.pdbx_strand_id
1 'polypeptide(L)'
;MIGLDASGKTTLLYTLRLSEVNTSFLTIGLTYETAQNHKLSIISWDIGLSDRSSLYNQFYENAEGIIFLVDSNDRSRINYAREELQRFIYNEKLRLLPLLIYANKQDIINSMSAGEIADRLGIQSNEKSCRVQSSCVITGYGIIEGLEWINKAIKNKDNDAR
;
A
#
# COMPACT_ATOMS: atom_id res chain seq x y z
N MET A 1 0.53 4.30 3.03
CA MET A 1 -0.10 3.67 1.84
C MET A 1 0.58 4.24 0.61
N ILE A 2 1.02 3.38 -0.29
CA ILE A 2 1.82 3.72 -1.47
C ILE A 2 1.33 2.94 -2.69
N GLY A 3 1.75 3.35 -3.87
CA GLY A 3 1.38 2.73 -5.15
C GLY A 3 1.48 3.75 -6.29
N LEU A 4 1.52 3.26 -7.53
CA LEU A 4 1.55 4.13 -8.71
C LEU A 4 0.30 5.01 -8.79
N ASP A 5 0.37 6.09 -9.56
CA ASP A 5 -0.78 6.90 -9.91
C ASP A 5 -1.91 6.03 -10.49
N ALA A 6 -3.16 6.45 -10.25
CA ALA A 6 -4.37 5.74 -10.67
C ALA A 6 -4.57 4.31 -10.12
N SER A 7 -3.76 3.84 -9.15
CA SER A 7 -3.95 2.50 -8.54
C SER A 7 -5.17 2.39 -7.60
N GLY A 8 -5.81 3.51 -7.26
CA GLY A 8 -7.02 3.57 -6.44
C GLY A 8 -6.81 3.97 -4.97
N LYS A 9 -5.65 4.53 -4.62
CA LYS A 9 -5.30 5.00 -3.26
C LYS A 9 -6.28 6.02 -2.70
N THR A 10 -6.49 7.12 -3.41
CA THR A 10 -7.42 8.18 -3.01
C THR A 10 -8.84 7.63 -2.85
N THR A 11 -9.30 6.81 -3.81
CA THR A 11 -10.61 6.14 -3.71
C THR A 11 -10.69 5.28 -2.45
N LEU A 12 -9.64 4.54 -2.10
CA LEU A 12 -9.62 3.72 -0.90
C LEU A 12 -9.72 4.57 0.37
N LEU A 13 -8.99 5.69 0.46
CA LEU A 13 -9.11 6.59 1.61
C LEU A 13 -10.54 7.08 1.82
N TYR A 14 -11.21 7.51 0.75
CA TYR A 14 -12.61 7.95 0.82
C TYR A 14 -13.56 6.80 1.18
N THR A 15 -13.37 5.61 0.61
CA THR A 15 -14.19 4.43 0.91
C THR A 15 -14.10 4.01 2.37
N LEU A 16 -12.95 4.20 3.03
CA LEU A 16 -12.77 3.85 4.43
C LEU A 16 -13.52 4.77 5.42
N ARG A 17 -14.21 5.81 4.92
CA ARG A 17 -15.05 6.73 5.73
C ARG A 17 -14.33 7.20 7.00
N LEU A 18 -13.03 7.44 6.89
CA LEU A 18 -12.25 8.04 7.95
C LEU A 18 -12.77 9.47 8.10
N SER A 19 -13.05 9.86 9.35
CA SER A 19 -13.88 11.00 9.74
C SER A 19 -13.53 12.31 9.02
N GLU A 20 -12.24 12.48 8.68
CA GLU A 20 -11.73 13.57 7.85
C GLU A 20 -10.65 13.01 6.91
N VAL A 21 -10.77 13.26 5.60
CA VAL A 21 -9.69 13.07 4.62
C VAL A 21 -9.14 14.44 4.30
N ASN A 22 -7.92 14.72 4.76
CA ASN A 22 -7.24 15.98 4.55
C ASN A 22 -6.15 15.80 3.49
N THR A 23 -6.24 16.51 2.38
CA THR A 23 -5.18 16.61 1.37
C THR A 23 -4.25 17.74 1.75
N SER A 24 -2.96 17.46 1.88
CA SER A 24 -1.95 18.46 2.20
C SER A 24 -0.90 18.54 1.10
N PHE A 25 -0.50 19.77 0.76
CA PHE A 25 0.59 20.06 -0.15
C PHE A 25 1.85 20.36 0.64
N LEU A 26 2.93 19.63 0.37
CA LEU A 26 4.24 19.92 0.94
C LEU A 26 4.92 21.04 0.16
N THR A 27 5.77 21.80 0.86
CA THR A 27 6.55 22.96 0.36
C THR A 27 7.44 22.66 -0.85
N ILE A 28 7.51 21.40 -1.29
CA ILE A 28 8.35 20.92 -2.39
C ILE A 28 7.51 20.19 -3.47
N GLY A 29 6.20 20.34 -3.53
CA GLY A 29 5.37 19.80 -4.62
C GLY A 29 5.08 18.30 -4.53
N LEU A 30 5.11 17.75 -3.31
CA LEU A 30 4.58 16.41 -3.01
C LEU A 30 3.18 16.55 -2.41
N THR A 31 2.22 15.84 -2.98
CA THR A 31 0.86 15.72 -2.44
C THR A 31 0.77 14.46 -1.60
N TYR A 32 0.27 14.59 -0.37
CA TYR A 32 -0.08 13.44 0.46
C TYR A 32 -1.47 13.62 1.06
N GLU A 33 -2.13 12.50 1.28
CA GLU A 33 -3.47 12.45 1.84
C GLU A 33 -3.40 11.73 3.18
N THR A 34 -3.91 12.38 4.22
CA THR A 34 -4.04 11.77 5.55
C THR A 34 -5.50 11.49 5.84
N ALA A 35 -5.78 10.31 6.33
CA ALA A 35 -7.11 9.92 6.74
C ALA A 35 -7.01 9.24 8.10
N GLN A 36 -7.80 9.72 9.07
CA GLN A 36 -7.74 9.23 10.45
C GLN A 36 -9.13 9.01 11.06
N ASN A 37 -9.25 7.93 11.82
CA ASN A 37 -10.25 7.78 12.86
C ASN A 37 -9.56 7.33 14.17
N HIS A 38 -10.34 7.08 15.22
CA HIS A 38 -9.85 6.67 16.54
C HIS A 38 -9.11 5.32 16.56
N LYS A 39 -9.07 4.58 15.45
CA LYS A 39 -8.46 3.24 15.33
C LYS A 39 -7.42 3.11 14.22
N LEU A 40 -7.39 4.03 13.25
CA LEU A 40 -6.59 3.89 12.03
C LEU A 40 -6.14 5.27 11.56
N SER A 41 -4.84 5.41 11.34
CA SER A 41 -4.22 6.57 10.68
C SER A 41 -3.51 6.09 9.43
N ILE A 42 -3.89 6.62 8.26
CA ILE A 42 -3.25 6.30 6.98
C ILE A 42 -2.69 7.59 6.41
N ILE A 43 -1.39 7.57 6.12
CA ILE A 43 -0.70 8.56 5.28
C ILE A 43 -0.54 7.92 3.90
N SER A 44 -1.01 8.58 2.86
CA SER A 44 -1.00 8.09 1.48
C SER A 44 -0.26 9.04 0.54
N TRP A 45 0.57 8.49 -0.35
CA TRP A 45 1.23 9.27 -1.41
C TRP A 45 1.47 8.43 -2.66
N ASP A 46 1.59 9.11 -3.80
CA ASP A 46 1.97 8.51 -5.08
C ASP A 46 3.49 8.26 -5.13
N ILE A 47 3.87 7.09 -5.66
CA ILE A 47 5.26 6.75 -5.95
C ILE A 47 5.54 6.97 -7.44
N GLY A 48 6.77 7.36 -7.78
CA GLY A 48 7.19 7.57 -9.17
C GLY A 48 6.92 8.96 -9.78
N LEU A 49 6.21 9.86 -9.10
CA LEU A 49 5.98 11.24 -9.60
C LEU A 49 7.15 12.21 -9.34
N SER A 50 8.16 11.82 -8.56
CA SER A 50 9.39 12.59 -8.44
C SER A 50 10.56 11.74 -7.96
N ASP A 51 11.77 12.07 -8.41
CA ASP A 51 13.06 11.40 -8.11
C ASP A 51 13.54 11.64 -6.66
N ARG A 52 12.60 11.76 -5.71
CA ARG A 52 12.81 12.33 -4.37
C ARG A 52 12.56 11.32 -3.26
N SER A 53 13.14 10.14 -3.41
CA SER A 53 13.13 9.05 -2.43
C SER A 53 13.56 9.50 -1.02
N SER A 54 14.46 10.48 -0.93
CA SER A 54 14.94 11.07 0.33
C SER A 54 13.87 11.80 1.14
N LEU A 55 12.86 12.37 0.47
CA LEU A 55 11.74 13.06 1.14
C LEU A 55 10.75 12.08 1.77
N TYR A 56 10.80 10.80 1.40
CA TYR A 56 9.89 9.80 1.95
C TYR A 56 10.28 9.34 3.36
N ASN A 57 11.57 9.44 3.73
CA ASN A 57 12.10 8.98 5.01
C ASN A 57 11.33 9.52 6.23
N GLN A 58 10.90 10.78 6.19
CA GLN A 58 10.14 11.40 7.28
C GLN A 58 8.70 10.86 7.41
N PHE A 59 8.10 10.31 6.34
CA PHE A 59 6.70 9.86 6.34
C PHE A 59 6.49 8.45 6.89
N TYR A 60 7.56 7.69 7.06
CA TYR A 60 7.48 6.32 7.58
C TYR A 60 8.31 6.07 8.84
N GLU A 61 8.79 7.12 9.50
CA GLU A 61 9.48 6.99 10.78
C GLU A 61 8.61 6.31 11.86
N ASN A 62 7.30 6.54 11.82
CA ASN A 62 6.31 5.95 12.73
C ASN A 62 5.38 4.94 12.03
N ALA A 63 5.76 4.41 10.86
CA ALA A 63 4.92 3.47 10.16
C ALA A 63 4.91 2.10 10.87
N GLU A 64 3.73 1.59 11.18
CA GLU A 64 3.55 0.26 11.78
C GLU A 64 3.36 -0.83 10.71
N GLY A 65 2.86 -0.45 9.53
CA GLY A 65 2.62 -1.34 8.40
C GLY A 65 2.57 -0.58 7.07
N ILE A 66 2.74 -1.31 5.97
CA ILE A 66 2.75 -0.77 4.61
C ILE A 66 1.57 -1.35 3.84
N ILE A 67 0.81 -0.48 3.17
CA ILE A 67 -0.20 -0.86 2.20
C ILE A 67 0.28 -0.41 0.81
N PHE A 68 0.42 -1.34 -0.13
CA PHE A 68 0.83 -1.09 -1.52
C PHE A 68 -0.33 -1.42 -2.46
N LEU A 69 -0.90 -0.42 -3.14
CA LEU A 69 -1.99 -0.62 -4.11
C LEU A 69 -1.46 -0.75 -5.52
N VAL A 70 -1.87 -1.81 -6.20
CA VAL A 70 -1.54 -2.10 -7.60
C VAL A 70 -2.79 -2.09 -8.45
N ASP A 71 -2.75 -1.39 -9.58
CA ASP A 71 -3.76 -1.53 -10.62
C ASP A 71 -3.56 -2.87 -11.34
N SER A 72 -4.46 -3.83 -11.09
CA SER A 72 -4.35 -5.16 -11.69
C SER A 72 -4.63 -5.17 -13.19
N ASN A 73 -5.25 -4.14 -13.73
CA ASN A 73 -5.47 -4.02 -15.18
C ASN A 73 -4.24 -3.43 -15.89
N ASP A 74 -3.35 -2.73 -15.16
CA ASP A 74 -2.17 -2.10 -15.75
C ASP A 74 -0.96 -3.03 -15.85
N ARG A 75 -1.05 -3.96 -16.80
CA ARG A 75 0.02 -4.90 -17.11
C ARG A 75 1.30 -4.22 -17.60
N SER A 76 1.20 -3.01 -18.16
CA SER A 76 2.33 -2.30 -18.76
C SER A 76 3.27 -1.70 -17.71
N ARG A 77 2.72 -1.23 -16.58
CA ARG A 77 3.47 -0.56 -15.50
C ARG A 77 3.81 -1.47 -14.31
N ILE A 78 3.46 -2.75 -14.35
CA ILE A 78 3.73 -3.68 -13.24
C ILE A 78 5.23 -3.83 -12.93
N ASN A 79 6.10 -3.80 -13.93
CA ASN A 79 7.55 -3.83 -13.72
C ASN A 79 8.03 -2.55 -13.02
N TYR A 80 7.47 -1.40 -13.38
CA TYR A 80 7.76 -0.14 -12.71
C TYR A 80 7.26 -0.15 -11.25
N ALA A 81 6.07 -0.69 -11.00
CA ALA A 81 5.57 -0.90 -9.64
C ALA A 81 6.48 -1.81 -8.80
N ARG A 82 7.04 -2.87 -9.41
CA ARG A 82 8.03 -3.75 -8.77
C ARG A 82 9.29 -2.98 -8.39
N GLU A 83 9.86 -2.20 -9.31
CA GLU A 83 11.07 -1.42 -9.05
C GLU A 83 10.87 -0.46 -7.89
N GLU A 84 9.74 0.25 -7.87
CA GLU A 84 9.39 1.14 -6.77
C GLU A 84 9.20 0.38 -5.45
N LEU A 85 8.45 -0.74 -5.45
CA LEU A 85 8.27 -1.56 -4.25
C LEU A 85 9.61 -2.06 -3.69
N GLN A 86 10.52 -2.51 -4.55
CA GLN A 86 11.85 -2.95 -4.14
C GLN A 86 12.63 -1.81 -3.47
N ARG A 87 12.56 -0.58 -3.97
CA ARG A 87 13.21 0.60 -3.34
C ARG A 87 12.72 0.81 -1.90
N PHE A 88 11.44 0.57 -1.61
CA PHE A 88 10.91 0.65 -0.24
C PHE A 88 11.34 -0.54 0.63
N ILE A 89 11.34 -1.76 0.11
CA ILE A 89 11.70 -2.97 0.88
C ILE A 89 13.20 -3.02 1.21
N TYR A 90 14.07 -2.36 0.44
CA TYR A 90 15.50 -2.27 0.78
C TYR A 90 15.80 -1.28 1.91
N ASN A 91 14.84 -0.47 2.35
CA ASN A 91 15.02 0.38 3.53
C ASN A 91 14.96 -0.49 4.81
N GLU A 92 16.00 -0.41 5.65
CA GLU A 92 16.15 -1.26 6.84
C GLU A 92 14.96 -1.19 7.80
N LYS A 93 14.33 -0.02 7.96
CA LYS A 93 13.15 0.14 8.82
C LYS A 93 11.91 -0.48 8.19
N LEU A 94 11.69 -0.21 6.90
CA LEU A 94 10.48 -0.64 6.17
C LEU A 94 10.44 -2.14 5.92
N ARG A 95 11.59 -2.77 5.69
CA ARG A 95 11.69 -4.22 5.46
C ARG A 95 11.09 -5.06 6.58
N LEU A 96 11.10 -4.53 7.80
CA LEU A 96 10.59 -5.21 8.99
C LEU A 96 9.09 -5.00 9.18
N LEU A 97 8.43 -4.11 8.43
CA LEU A 97 7.01 -3.84 8.59
C LEU A 97 6.17 -4.88 7.82
N PRO A 98 4.99 -5.26 8.33
CA PRO A 98 4.01 -5.99 7.55
C PRO A 98 3.65 -5.23 6.27
N LEU A 99 3.65 -5.95 5.14
CA LEU A 99 3.33 -5.44 3.82
C LEU A 99 2.04 -6.08 3.30
N LEU A 100 1.01 -5.27 3.13
CA LEU A 100 -0.22 -5.64 2.44
C LEU A 100 -0.19 -5.10 1.03
N ILE A 101 -0.27 -5.97 0.03
CA ILE A 101 -0.40 -5.61 -1.37
C ILE A 101 -1.85 -5.84 -1.78
N TYR A 102 -2.52 -4.79 -2.24
CA TYR A 102 -3.83 -4.91 -2.87
C TYR A 102 -3.67 -5.06 -4.39
N ALA A 103 -4.06 -6.22 -4.90
CA ALA A 103 -4.31 -6.42 -6.32
C ALA A 103 -5.68 -5.82 -6.65
N ASN A 104 -5.72 -4.51 -6.89
CA ASN A 104 -6.95 -3.73 -7.02
C ASN A 104 -7.51 -3.74 -8.44
N LYS A 105 -8.78 -3.38 -8.59
CA LYS A 105 -9.56 -3.36 -9.84
C LYS A 105 -9.88 -4.75 -10.42
N GLN A 106 -10.14 -5.71 -9.52
CA GLN A 106 -10.56 -7.07 -9.90
C GLN A 106 -11.96 -7.15 -10.53
N ASP A 107 -12.69 -6.04 -10.57
CA ASP A 107 -13.93 -5.88 -11.33
C ASP A 107 -13.72 -5.81 -12.85
N ILE A 108 -12.49 -5.55 -13.30
CA ILE A 108 -12.15 -5.41 -14.72
C ILE A 108 -11.80 -6.79 -15.32
N ILE A 109 -12.40 -7.11 -16.46
CA ILE A 109 -12.11 -8.33 -17.21
C ILE A 109 -10.63 -8.38 -17.60
N ASN A 110 -9.99 -9.54 -17.45
CA ASN A 110 -8.56 -9.78 -17.72
C ASN A 110 -7.57 -9.07 -16.77
N SER A 111 -8.05 -8.52 -15.65
CA SER A 111 -7.18 -8.04 -14.57
C SER A 111 -6.24 -9.16 -14.08
N MET A 112 -4.99 -8.82 -13.80
CA MET A 112 -4.02 -9.74 -13.19
C MET A 112 -4.58 -10.27 -11.87
N SER A 113 -4.51 -11.58 -11.65
CA SER A 113 -4.91 -12.18 -10.37
C SER A 113 -3.94 -11.80 -9.26
N ALA A 114 -4.33 -11.97 -7.99
CA ALA A 114 -3.40 -11.78 -6.87
C ALA A 114 -2.14 -12.66 -6.99
N GLY A 115 -2.26 -13.88 -7.52
CA GLY A 115 -1.11 -14.76 -7.80
C GLY A 115 -0.20 -14.18 -8.87
N GLU A 116 -0.77 -13.73 -9.99
CA GLU A 116 0.02 -13.11 -11.06
C GLU A 116 0.73 -11.82 -10.58
N ILE A 117 0.06 -11.01 -9.75
CA ILE A 117 0.67 -9.82 -9.13
C ILE A 117 1.83 -10.22 -8.22
N ALA A 118 1.65 -11.24 -7.37
CA ALA A 118 2.71 -11.74 -6.49
C ALA A 118 3.95 -12.15 -7.30
N ASP A 119 3.75 -12.94 -8.35
CA ASP A 119 4.82 -13.43 -9.23
C ASP A 119 5.54 -12.26 -9.92
N ARG A 120 4.78 -11.31 -10.49
CA ARG A 120 5.37 -10.17 -11.22
C ARG A 120 6.10 -9.20 -10.31
N LEU A 121 5.63 -8.98 -9.09
CA LEU A 121 6.32 -8.17 -8.09
C LEU A 121 7.52 -8.90 -7.47
N GLY A 122 7.65 -10.22 -7.68
CA GLY A 122 8.73 -11.04 -7.14
C GLY A 122 8.57 -11.32 -5.65
N ILE A 123 7.32 -11.35 -5.15
CA ILE A 123 7.02 -11.67 -3.76
C ILE A 123 7.10 -13.18 -3.57
N GLN A 124 7.97 -13.63 -2.69
CA GLN A 124 8.12 -15.06 -2.41
C GLN A 124 7.08 -15.51 -1.37
N SER A 125 6.52 -16.71 -1.56
CA SER A 125 5.49 -17.28 -0.68
C SER A 125 5.90 -17.43 0.79
N ASN A 126 7.20 -17.32 1.10
CA ASN A 126 7.77 -17.51 2.43
C ASN A 126 8.01 -16.19 3.18
N GLU A 127 7.74 -15.04 2.56
CA GLU A 127 7.80 -13.74 3.23
C GLU A 127 6.63 -13.61 4.21
N LYS A 128 6.81 -14.11 5.44
CA LYS A 128 5.77 -14.15 6.50
C LYS A 128 5.16 -12.79 6.82
N SER A 129 5.83 -11.71 6.48
CA SER A 129 5.36 -10.33 6.67
C SER A 129 4.59 -9.77 5.47
N CYS A 130 4.39 -10.51 4.38
CA CYS A 130 3.74 -10.01 3.16
C CYS A 130 2.45 -10.78 2.81
N ARG A 131 1.42 -10.07 2.35
CA ARG A 131 0.20 -10.66 1.78
C ARG A 131 -0.23 -9.92 0.53
N VAL A 132 -0.55 -10.67 -0.52
CA VAL A 132 -1.26 -10.14 -1.70
C VAL A 132 -2.75 -10.48 -1.57
N GLN A 133 -3.61 -9.46 -1.60
CA GLN A 133 -5.05 -9.55 -1.44
C GLN A 133 -5.74 -9.05 -2.70
N SER A 134 -6.54 -9.90 -3.35
CA SER A 134 -7.46 -9.44 -4.41
C SER A 134 -8.43 -8.43 -3.83
N SER A 135 -8.61 -7.31 -4.54
CA SER A 135 -9.54 -6.27 -4.10
C SER A 135 -10.23 -5.52 -5.23
N CYS A 136 -11.35 -4.91 -4.91
CA CYS A 136 -12.01 -3.92 -5.73
C CYS A 136 -12.50 -2.79 -4.81
N VAL A 137 -11.78 -1.67 -4.82
CA VAL A 137 -12.07 -0.53 -3.93
C VAL A 137 -13.47 0.03 -4.15
N ILE A 138 -13.98 0.05 -5.39
CA ILE A 138 -15.30 0.62 -5.71
C ILE A 138 -16.45 -0.23 -5.19
N THR A 139 -16.27 -1.56 -5.08
CA THR A 139 -17.27 -2.47 -4.51
C THR A 139 -17.03 -2.78 -3.03
N GLY A 140 -15.82 -2.51 -2.54
CA GLY A 140 -15.37 -2.87 -1.20
C GLY A 140 -14.84 -4.31 -1.08
N TYR A 141 -14.90 -5.10 -2.15
CA TYR A 141 -14.43 -6.49 -2.14
C TYR A 141 -12.96 -6.60 -1.70
N GLY A 142 -12.68 -7.48 -0.73
CA GLY A 142 -11.33 -7.79 -0.25
C GLY A 142 -10.67 -6.72 0.62
N ILE A 143 -11.29 -5.55 0.79
CA ILE A 143 -10.71 -4.42 1.51
C ILE A 143 -10.70 -4.64 3.02
N ILE A 144 -11.78 -5.17 3.59
CA ILE A 144 -11.84 -5.40 5.04
C ILE A 144 -10.90 -6.55 5.43
N GLU A 145 -10.88 -7.62 4.65
CA GLU A 145 -10.05 -8.80 4.87
C GLU A 145 -8.56 -8.47 4.83
N GLY A 146 -8.14 -7.58 3.91
CA GLY A 146 -6.76 -7.10 3.87
C GLY A 146 -6.41 -6.25 5.09
N LEU A 147 -7.29 -5.32 5.48
CA LEU A 147 -7.08 -4.47 6.66
C LEU A 147 -7.05 -5.26 7.97
N GLU A 148 -7.92 -6.26 8.12
CA GLU A 148 -7.90 -7.16 9.29
C GLU A 148 -6.59 -7.94 9.36
N TRP A 149 -6.10 -8.42 8.22
CA TRP A 149 -4.83 -9.14 8.17
C TRP A 149 -3.65 -8.25 8.59
N ILE A 150 -3.53 -7.04 8.04
CA ILE A 150 -2.38 -6.17 8.38
C ILE A 150 -2.44 -5.74 9.85
N ASN A 151 -3.63 -5.45 10.38
CA ASN A 151 -3.81 -5.14 11.79
C ASN A 151 -3.37 -6.30 12.70
N LYS A 152 -3.67 -7.55 12.32
CA LYS A 152 -3.21 -8.72 13.04
C LYS A 152 -1.69 -8.90 12.94
N ALA A 153 -1.13 -8.68 11.75
CA ALA A 153 0.31 -8.77 11.51
C ALA A 153 1.11 -7.75 12.33
N ILE A 154 0.62 -6.51 12.44
CA ILE A 154 1.19 -5.46 13.28
C ILE A 154 1.21 -5.90 14.75
N LYS A 155 0.07 -6.33 15.29
CA LYS A 155 -0.04 -6.79 16.69
C LYS A 155 0.86 -7.97 17.02
N ASN A 156 1.02 -8.91 16.08
CA ASN A 156 1.88 -10.07 16.29
C ASN A 156 3.35 -9.66 16.38
N LYS A 157 3.79 -8.71 15.54
CA LYS A 157 5.15 -8.18 15.58
C LYS A 157 5.48 -7.51 16.91
N ASP A 158 4.54 -6.77 17.49
CA ASP A 158 4.73 -6.13 18.80
C ASP A 158 4.89 -7.14 19.95
N ASN A 159 4.29 -8.32 19.83
CA ASN A 159 4.42 -9.40 20.81
C ASN A 159 5.77 -10.13 20.69
N ASP A 160 6.30 -10.28 19.48
CA ASP A 160 7.61 -10.91 19.25
C ASP A 160 8.79 -10.01 19.63
N ALA A 161 8.55 -8.69 19.76
CA ALA A 161 9.55 -7.69 20.17
C ALA A 161 9.61 -7.45 21.69
N ARG A 162 8.75 -8.12 22.49
CA ARG A 162 8.73 -8.07 23.96
C ARG A 162 9.33 -9.33 24.56
#